data_AF-A0A7R9BAC7-F1
#
_entry.id   AF-A0A7R9BAC7-F1
#
_cell.length_a   1.000
_cell.length_b   1.000
_cell.length_c   1.000
_cell.angle_alpha   90.00
_cell.angle_beta   90.00
_cell.angle_gamma   90.00
#
_symmetry.space_group_name_H-M   'P 1'
#
loop_
_entity.id
_entity.type
_entity.pdbx_description
1 polymer ?
#
loop_
_entity_poly.entity_id
_entity_poly.type
_entity_poly.pdbx_seq_one_letter_code
_entity_poly.pdbx_strand_id
1 'polypeptide(L)'
;MRHLKALVYVSTAYSQCPLQEIEERVYPPATDVEELTQKLDPMSLENVSKIETTIIGKWPNTYTFTKALAEHVIDRYSHELPVAIFRPSMG
;
A
#
# COMPACT_ATOMS: atom_id res chain seq x y z
N MET A 1 3.55 5.73 23.45
CA MET A 1 2.10 5.47 23.41
C MET A 1 1.73 4.46 24.49
N ARG A 2 1.22 4.87 25.67
CA ARG A 2 0.98 3.92 26.79
C ARG A 2 -0.41 3.28 26.80
N HIS A 3 -1.34 3.73 25.94
CA HIS A 3 -2.73 3.26 25.92
C HIS A 3 -3.33 3.15 24.50
N LEU A 4 -2.51 2.88 23.48
CA LEU A 4 -3.03 2.66 22.12
C LEU A 4 -3.94 1.41 22.11
N LYS A 5 -5.19 1.56 21.67
CA LYS A 5 -6.17 0.47 21.62
C LYS A 5 -6.25 -0.21 20.27
N ALA A 6 -6.18 0.57 19.20
CA ALA A 6 -6.16 0.08 17.83
C ALA A 6 -5.52 1.13 16.94
N LEU A 7 -4.80 0.68 15.92
CA LEU A 7 -4.43 1.45 14.74
C LEU A 7 -5.20 0.86 13.56
N VAL A 8 -6.21 1.59 13.09
CA VAL A 8 -7.04 1.13 11.97
C VAL A 8 -6.59 1.84 10.70
N TYR A 9 -5.98 1.09 9.79
CA TYR A 9 -5.67 1.57 8.46
C TYR A 9 -6.88 1.36 7.53
N VAL A 10 -7.39 2.45 6.97
CA VAL A 10 -8.48 2.39 5.98
C VAL A 10 -7.88 2.28 4.59
N SER A 11 -8.01 1.10 4.00
CA SER A 11 -7.62 0.79 2.62
C SER A 11 -8.84 0.89 1.69
N THR A 12 -8.98 -0.03 0.75
CA THR A 12 -10.15 -0.18 -0.13
C THR A 12 -10.23 -1.63 -0.60
N ALA A 13 -11.44 -2.14 -0.84
CA ALA A 13 -11.65 -3.47 -1.42
C ALA A 13 -11.00 -3.62 -2.81
N TYR A 14 -10.67 -2.50 -3.46
CA TYR A 14 -10.03 -2.46 -4.78
C TYR A 14 -8.49 -2.33 -4.72
N SER A 15 -7.87 -2.42 -3.53
CA SER A 15 -6.41 -2.22 -3.36
C SER A 15 -5.62 -3.25 -4.14
N GLN A 16 -6.06 -4.51 -4.11
CA GLN A 16 -5.42 -5.63 -4.79
C GLN A 16 -6.06 -5.98 -6.14
N CYS A 17 -6.55 -4.96 -6.86
CA CYS A 17 -7.24 -5.11 -8.15
C CYS A 17 -6.46 -5.77 -9.31
N PRO A 18 -5.12 -5.95 -9.28
CA PRO A 18 -4.45 -6.81 -10.25
C PRO A 18 -4.77 -8.31 -10.08
N LEU A 19 -5.31 -8.72 -8.94
CA LEU A 19 -5.78 -10.08 -8.71
C LEU A 19 -7.25 -10.20 -9.15
N GLN A 20 -7.56 -11.34 -9.77
CA GLN A 20 -8.93 -11.65 -10.17
C GLN A 20 -9.85 -11.91 -8.97
N GLU A 21 -9.30 -12.51 -7.91
CA GLU A 21 -10.00 -12.81 -6.66
C GLU A 21 -9.17 -12.30 -5.48
N ILE A 22 -9.83 -11.60 -4.56
CA ILE A 22 -9.22 -10.99 -3.38
C ILE A 22 -9.81 -11.66 -2.14
N GLU A 23 -8.94 -12.26 -1.34
CA GLU A 23 -9.24 -12.95 -0.09
C GLU A 23 -8.91 -12.05 1.10
N GLU A 24 -9.46 -12.37 2.28
CA GLU A 24 -9.14 -11.67 3.54
C GLU A 24 -7.78 -12.09 4.09
N ARG A 25 -6.72 -11.64 3.40
CA ARG A 25 -5.32 -11.76 3.82
C ARG A 25 -4.50 -10.57 3.36
N VAL A 26 -3.31 -10.42 3.93
CA VAL A 26 -2.30 -9.49 3.42
C VAL A 26 -1.55 -10.18 2.29
N TYR A 27 -1.40 -9.48 1.17
CA TYR A 27 -0.65 -9.98 0.02
C TYR A 27 0.80 -9.50 0.08
N PRO A 28 1.75 -10.28 -0.46
CA PRO A 28 3.12 -9.82 -0.63
C PRO A 28 3.15 -8.51 -1.44
N PRO A 29 4.03 -7.57 -1.09
CA PRO A 29 4.12 -6.29 -1.78
C PRO A 29 4.66 -6.49 -3.19
N ALA A 30 4.25 -5.63 -4.13
CA ALA A 30 4.79 -5.64 -5.49
C ALA A 30 6.26 -5.18 -5.55
N THR A 31 6.67 -4.36 -4.59
CA THR A 31 8.03 -3.84 -4.41
C THR A 31 8.26 -3.54 -2.94
N ASP A 32 9.51 -3.62 -2.51
CA ASP A 32 9.91 -3.13 -1.19
C ASP A 32 9.66 -1.60 -1.11
N VAL A 33 9.02 -1.17 -0.02
CA VAL A 33 8.59 0.23 0.14
C VAL A 33 9.78 1.12 0.44
N GLU A 34 10.73 0.67 1.26
CA GLU A 34 11.93 1.41 1.59
C GLU A 34 12.83 1.59 0.36
N GLU A 35 13.03 0.54 -0.44
CA GLU A 35 13.77 0.62 -1.69
C GLU A 35 13.12 1.60 -2.68
N LEU A 36 11.79 1.53 -2.81
CA LEU A 36 11.06 2.45 -3.67
C LEU A 36 11.22 3.89 -3.19
N THR A 37 11.04 4.15 -1.91
CA THR A 37 11.22 5.50 -1.32
C THR A 37 12.64 6.01 -1.54
N GLN A 38 13.67 5.21 -1.25
CA GLN A 38 15.08 5.59 -1.47
C GLN A 38 15.38 5.95 -2.92
N LYS A 39 14.73 5.27 -3.88
CA LYS A 39 14.86 5.55 -5.30
C LYS A 39 14.14 6.83 -5.74
N LEU A 40 12.94 7.06 -5.20
CA LEU A 40 12.07 8.17 -5.64
C LEU A 40 12.36 9.50 -4.94
N ASP A 41 12.75 9.48 -3.67
CA ASP A 41 13.01 10.69 -2.86
C ASP A 41 14.01 11.69 -3.49
N PRO A 42 15.13 11.27 -4.12
CA PRO A 42 16.05 12.22 -4.75
C PRO A 42 15.58 12.72 -6.12
N MET A 43 14.49 12.19 -6.67
CA MET A 43 14.00 12.54 -8.00
C MET A 43 13.09 13.78 -7.97
N SER A 44 13.15 14.60 -9.02
CA SER A 44 12.12 15.62 -9.25
C SER A 44 10.79 14.96 -9.59
N LEU A 45 9.67 15.63 -9.30
CA LEU A 45 8.33 15.17 -9.67
C LEU A 45 8.22 14.86 -11.17
N GLU A 46 8.85 15.69 -12.02
CA GLU A 46 8.89 15.46 -13.47
C GLU A 46 9.54 14.12 -13.83
N ASN A 47 10.64 13.76 -13.15
CA ASN A 47 11.33 12.49 -13.39
C ASN A 47 10.53 11.31 -12.83
N VAL A 48 9.82 11.48 -11.71
CA VAL A 48 8.90 10.45 -11.18
C VAL A 48 7.76 10.20 -12.17
N SER A 49 7.14 11.25 -12.71
CA SER A 49 6.07 11.13 -13.72
C SER A 49 6.51 10.38 -14.97
N LYS A 50 7.79 10.51 -15.39
CA LYS A 50 8.34 9.77 -16.54
C LYS A 50 8.40 8.26 -16.31
N ILE A 51 8.50 7.81 -15.06
CA ILE A 51 8.58 6.38 -14.70
C ILE A 51 7.34 5.87 -13.96
N GLU A 52 6.32 6.71 -13.78
CA GLU A 52 5.11 6.40 -13.00
C GLU A 52 4.45 5.10 -13.45
N THR A 53 4.24 4.93 -14.74
CA THR A 53 3.63 3.71 -15.32
C THR A 53 4.44 2.45 -15.02
N THR A 54 5.77 2.57 -14.93
CA THR A 54 6.66 1.47 -14.56
C THR A 54 6.57 1.15 -13.07
N ILE A 55 6.43 2.17 -12.22
CA ILE A 55 6.29 2.01 -10.77
C ILE A 55 4.95 1.37 -10.41
N ILE A 56 3.85 1.90 -10.92
CA ILE A 56 2.50 1.40 -10.59
C ILE A 56 2.22 0.03 -11.24
N GLY A 57 2.92 -0.30 -12.33
CA GLY A 57 2.86 -1.61 -12.97
C GLY A 57 1.45 -2.02 -13.40
N LYS A 58 0.88 -3.02 -12.73
CA LYS A 58 -0.44 -3.59 -13.05
C LYS A 58 -1.61 -2.81 -12.44
N TRP A 59 -1.34 -1.88 -11.54
CA TRP A 59 -2.39 -1.10 -10.89
C TRP A 59 -2.91 -0.01 -11.85
N PRO A 60 -4.23 0.24 -11.87
CA PRO A 60 -4.83 1.21 -12.78
C PRO A 60 -4.49 2.67 -12.43
N ASN A 61 -4.04 2.93 -11.20
CA ASN A 61 -3.70 4.27 -10.73
C ASN A 61 -2.81 4.21 -9.48
N THR A 62 -2.19 5.35 -9.15
CA THR A 62 -1.36 5.54 -7.96
C THR A 62 -2.13 5.34 -6.65
N TYR A 63 -3.42 5.64 -6.62
CA TYR A 63 -4.26 5.44 -5.43
C TYR A 63 -4.34 3.97 -5.01
N THR A 64 -4.75 3.09 -5.91
CA THR A 64 -4.86 1.65 -5.65
C THR A 64 -3.50 1.01 -5.36
N PHE A 65 -2.47 1.42 -6.10
CA PHE A 65 -1.09 0.99 -5.88
C PHE A 65 -0.58 1.34 -4.48
N THR A 66 -0.74 2.60 -4.06
CA THR A 66 -0.28 3.05 -2.74
C THR A 66 -1.08 2.45 -1.59
N LYS A 67 -2.39 2.19 -1.78
CA LYS A 67 -3.19 1.43 -0.81
C LYS A 67 -2.65 0.01 -0.63
N ALA A 68 -2.33 -0.70 -1.72
CA ALA A 68 -1.75 -2.05 -1.65
C ALA A 68 -0.39 -2.07 -0.93
N LEU A 69 0.50 -1.13 -1.24
CA LEU A 69 1.79 -1.03 -0.56
C LEU A 69 1.65 -0.70 0.93
N ALA A 70 0.74 0.21 1.28
CA ALA A 70 0.51 0.60 2.66
C ALA A 70 -0.04 -0.55 3.51
N GLU A 71 -0.87 -1.44 2.95
CA GLU A 71 -1.31 -2.65 3.67
C GLU A 71 -0.12 -3.50 4.13
N HIS A 72 0.91 -3.63 3.28
CA HIS A 72 2.14 -4.33 3.66
C HIS A 72 2.93 -3.58 4.75
N VAL A 73 3.01 -2.25 4.69
CA VAL A 73 3.65 -1.46 5.75
C VAL A 73 2.94 -1.69 7.10
N ILE A 74 1.61 -1.64 7.11
CA ILE A 74 0.80 -1.86 8.32
C ILE A 74 1.00 -3.26 8.88
N ASP A 75 1.05 -4.27 8.01
CA ASP A 75 1.29 -5.67 8.39
C ASP A 75 2.66 -5.86 9.05
N ARG A 76 3.72 -5.17 8.58
CA ARG A 76 5.04 -5.23 9.23
C ARG A 76 5.02 -4.73 10.68
N TYR A 77 4.18 -3.74 10.99
CA TYR A 77 4.01 -3.23 12.35
C TYR A 77 3.00 -4.04 13.17
N SER A 78 2.36 -5.08 12.62
CA SER A 78 1.37 -5.89 13.34
C SER A 78 1.95 -6.65 14.53
N HIS A 79 3.27 -6.88 14.56
CA HIS A 79 3.96 -7.50 15.68
C HIS A 79 4.18 -6.53 16.86
N GLU A 80 4.10 -5.22 16.63
CA GLU A 80 4.40 -4.19 17.63
C GLU A 80 3.15 -3.37 18.04
N LEU A 81 2.17 -3.26 17.15
CA LEU A 81 0.98 -2.43 17.31
C LEU A 81 -0.30 -3.26 17.11
N PRO A 82 -1.39 -2.95 17.84
CA PRO A 82 -2.71 -3.55 17.60
C PRO A 82 -3.31 -2.97 16.30
N VAL A 83 -2.89 -3.50 15.15
CA VAL A 83 -3.30 -3.01 13.82
C VAL A 83 -4.53 -3.72 13.30
N ALA A 84 -5.32 -3.02 12.48
CA ALA A 84 -6.37 -3.59 11.65
C ALA A 84 -6.37 -2.91 10.28
N ILE A 85 -6.58 -3.68 9.21
CA ILE A 85 -6.77 -3.18 7.85
C ILE A 85 -8.25 -3.28 7.53
N PHE A 86 -8.89 -2.15 7.25
CA PHE A 86 -10.29 -2.10 6.84
C PHE A 86 -10.40 -1.75 5.36
N ARG A 87 -11.05 -2.60 4.57
CA ARG A 87 -11.20 -2.47 3.11
C ARG A 87 -12.65 -2.15 2.73
N PRO A 88 -13.09 -0.88 2.78
CA PRO A 88 -14.43 -0.51 2.32
C PRO A 88 -14.58 -0.69 0.81
N SER A 89 -15.80 -1.00 0.36
CA SER A 89 -16.17 -0.91 -1.06
C SER A 89 -16.15 0.56 -1.53
N MET A 90 -15.95 0.76 -2.82
CA MET A 90 -16.32 2.01 -3.48
C MET A 90 -17.86 2.01 -3.60
N GLY A 91 -18.50 3.08 -3.13
CA GLY A 91 -19.95 3.30 -3.26
C GLY A 91 -20.30 3.96 -4.58
#